data_AF-A0A258QJ28-F1
#
_entry.id   AF-A0A258QJ28-F1
#
_cell.length_a   1.000
_cell.length_b   1.000
_cell.length_c   1.000
_cell.angle_alpha   90.00
_cell.angle_beta   90.00
_cell.angle_gamma   90.00
#
_symmetry.space_group_name_H-M   'P 1'
#
loop_
_entity.id
_entity.type
_entity.pdbx_description
1 polymer ?
#
loop_
_entity_poly.entity_id
_entity_poly.type
_entity_poly.pdbx_seq_one_letter_code
_entity_poly.pdbx_strand_id
1 'polypeptide(L)'
;MLVAQLNLLGQRLDQAITRLQPMGLQTGHRQRLALELRLTHALRRQWQGKAAPLADLTQRLARVSPARWQQTQQNYLANVRRRLPTAYAQTLHQHRRQLADLKHNLHPDQACDRLIALQQALMHTRQNLHRALLQQQQIKHHHLKTAQNVLQALSPQRVLERGYSVVEGAQGVLTKSRDLTAALAQSPTPLPLTIHFSDGKIGIHAIKKG
;
A
#
# COMPACT_ATOMS: atom_id res chain seq x y z
N MET A 1 19.32 -54.16 -30.92
CA MET A 1 18.21 -55.15 -30.84
C MET A 1 18.66 -56.60 -31.02
N LEU A 2 19.57 -56.92 -31.94
CA LEU A 2 20.07 -58.29 -32.20
C LEU A 2 20.68 -59.02 -30.97
N VAL A 3 21.36 -58.29 -30.09
CA VAL A 3 22.00 -58.87 -28.90
C VAL A 3 20.98 -59.39 -27.87
N ALA A 4 19.85 -58.70 -27.71
CA ALA A 4 18.79 -59.11 -26.79
C ALA A 4 18.08 -60.39 -27.27
N GLN A 5 17.87 -60.52 -28.58
CA GLN A 5 17.26 -61.70 -29.19
C GLN A 5 18.17 -62.94 -29.08
N LEU A 6 19.49 -62.76 -29.20
CA LEU A 6 20.48 -63.83 -29.02
C LEU A 6 20.61 -64.31 -27.55
N ASN A 7 20.35 -63.45 -26.58
CA ASN A 7 20.32 -63.85 -25.17
C ASN A 7 19.05 -64.65 -24.84
N LEU A 8 17.92 -64.28 -25.44
CA LEU A 8 16.63 -64.95 -25.23
C LEU A 8 16.62 -66.35 -25.86
N LEU A 9 17.29 -66.53 -27.00
CA LEU A 9 17.50 -67.85 -27.61
C LEU A 9 18.45 -68.74 -26.80
N GLY A 10 19.48 -68.15 -26.18
CA GLY A 10 20.39 -68.88 -25.26
C GLY A 10 19.64 -69.44 -24.04
N GLN A 11 18.81 -68.61 -23.40
CA GLN A 11 18.01 -69.02 -22.24
C GLN A 11 16.98 -70.11 -22.59
N ARG A 12 16.41 -70.09 -23.80
CA ARG A 12 15.47 -71.14 -24.26
C ARG A 12 16.15 -72.48 -24.51
N LEU A 13 17.39 -72.48 -24.98
CA LEU A 13 18.18 -73.71 -25.15
C LEU A 13 18.57 -74.30 -23.80
N ASP A 14 18.94 -73.48 -22.81
CA ASP A 14 19.22 -73.96 -21.45
C ASP A 14 18.00 -74.61 -20.78
N GLN A 15 16.80 -74.04 -21.01
CA GLN A 15 15.53 -74.62 -20.55
C GLN A 15 15.17 -75.94 -21.24
N ALA A 16 15.50 -76.08 -22.53
CA ALA A 16 15.28 -77.32 -23.27
C ALA A 16 16.24 -78.43 -22.80
N ILE A 17 17.49 -78.09 -22.50
CA ILE A 17 18.50 -79.03 -22.02
C ILE A 17 18.20 -79.51 -20.60
N THR A 18 17.74 -78.62 -19.71
CA THR A 18 17.30 -79.01 -18.35
C THR A 18 16.07 -79.91 -18.36
N ARG A 19 15.14 -79.72 -19.31
CA ARG A 19 13.97 -80.61 -19.47
C ARG A 19 14.31 -82.01 -19.97
N LEU A 20 15.42 -82.18 -20.68
CA LEU A 20 15.89 -83.47 -21.20
C LEU A 20 16.75 -84.26 -20.18
N GLN A 21 16.93 -83.75 -18.96
CA GLN A 21 17.74 -84.41 -17.91
C GLN A 21 17.27 -85.80 -17.43
N PRO A 22 15.98 -86.19 -17.44
CA PRO A 22 15.60 -87.50 -16.89
C PRO A 22 15.71 -88.67 -17.88
N MET A 23 16.11 -88.45 -19.14
CA MET A 23 16.30 -89.54 -20.12
C MET A 23 17.78 -89.94 -20.24
N GLY A 24 18.08 -91.17 -19.83
CA GLY A 24 19.41 -91.77 -19.76
C GLY A 24 20.11 -91.88 -21.13
N LEU A 25 20.85 -90.83 -21.50
CA LEU A 25 21.75 -90.83 -22.64
C LEU A 25 23.22 -90.75 -22.15
N GLN A 26 24.08 -91.49 -22.85
CA GLN A 26 25.46 -91.83 -22.47
C GLN A 26 26.34 -90.61 -22.11
N THR A 27 27.15 -90.78 -21.07
CA THR A 27 27.93 -89.76 -20.37
C THR A 27 28.96 -88.99 -21.23
N GLY A 28 29.45 -89.57 -22.33
CA GLY A 28 30.46 -88.94 -23.20
C GLY A 28 29.94 -87.80 -24.10
N HIS A 29 28.76 -87.95 -24.70
CA HIS A 29 28.18 -86.91 -25.58
C HIS A 29 27.75 -85.65 -24.79
N ARG A 30 27.37 -85.83 -23.52
CA ARG A 30 27.00 -84.73 -22.62
C ARG A 30 28.17 -83.80 -22.32
N GLN A 31 29.35 -84.36 -22.07
CA GLN A 31 30.56 -83.60 -21.78
C GLN A 31 31.00 -82.76 -22.98
N ARG A 32 30.86 -83.29 -24.20
CA ARG A 32 31.21 -82.59 -25.43
C ARG A 32 30.31 -81.39 -25.72
N LEU A 33 28.99 -81.56 -25.61
CA LEU A 33 28.04 -80.45 -25.79
C LEU A 33 28.23 -79.35 -24.72
N ALA A 34 28.50 -79.73 -23.48
CA ALA A 34 28.78 -78.76 -22.42
C ALA A 34 30.07 -77.97 -22.66
N LEU A 35 31.10 -78.60 -23.25
CA LEU A 35 32.35 -77.94 -23.62
C LEU A 35 32.15 -76.99 -24.81
N GLU A 36 31.41 -77.39 -25.83
CA GLU A 36 31.07 -76.54 -26.98
C GLU A 36 30.27 -75.30 -26.54
N LEU A 37 29.31 -75.48 -25.63
CA LEU A 37 28.58 -74.37 -25.02
C LEU A 37 29.50 -73.48 -24.17
N ARG A 38 30.41 -74.04 -23.37
CA ARG A 38 31.37 -73.22 -22.60
C ARG A 38 32.30 -72.41 -23.50
N LEU A 39 32.78 -72.99 -24.60
CA LEU A 39 33.64 -72.30 -25.57
C LEU A 39 32.90 -71.18 -26.28
N THR A 40 31.67 -71.42 -26.75
CA THR A 40 30.86 -70.37 -27.39
C THR A 40 30.55 -69.22 -26.43
N HIS A 41 30.29 -69.52 -25.15
CA HIS A 41 30.12 -68.49 -24.11
C HIS A 41 31.40 -67.72 -23.81
N ALA A 42 32.55 -68.41 -23.72
CA ALA A 42 33.84 -67.77 -23.49
C ALA A 42 34.21 -66.82 -24.64
N LEU A 43 34.03 -67.27 -25.89
CA LEU A 43 34.24 -66.45 -27.09
C LEU A 43 33.30 -65.25 -27.13
N ARG A 44 32.01 -65.43 -26.79
CA ARG A 44 31.05 -64.32 -26.72
C ARG A 44 31.43 -63.29 -25.65
N ARG A 45 31.85 -63.74 -24.46
CA ARG A 45 32.32 -62.84 -23.39
C ARG A 45 33.58 -62.08 -23.80
N GLN A 46 34.52 -62.75 -24.47
CA GLN A 46 35.74 -62.11 -24.97
C GLN A 46 35.43 -61.03 -26.02
N TRP A 47 34.49 -61.30 -26.92
CA TRP A 47 34.03 -60.32 -27.91
C TRP A 47 33.30 -59.14 -27.27
N GLN A 48 32.42 -59.39 -26.30
CA GLN A 48 31.74 -58.32 -25.56
C GLN A 48 32.72 -57.44 -24.77
N GLY A 49 33.74 -58.05 -24.15
CA GLY A 49 34.81 -57.34 -23.47
C GLY A 49 35.62 -56.43 -24.40
N LYS A 50 35.80 -56.82 -25.68
CA LYS A 50 36.45 -55.99 -26.70
C LYS A 50 35.54 -54.91 -27.30
N ALA A 51 34.23 -55.14 -27.39
CA ALA A 51 33.27 -54.21 -28.00
C ALA A 51 32.89 -53.03 -27.08
N ALA A 52 32.81 -53.25 -25.76
CA ALA A 52 32.48 -52.23 -24.78
C ALA A 52 33.43 -51.00 -24.77
N PRO A 53 34.77 -51.15 -24.78
CA PRO A 53 35.68 -50.00 -24.81
C PRO A 53 35.62 -49.23 -26.12
N LEU A 54 35.36 -49.89 -27.25
CA LEU A 54 35.17 -49.22 -28.54
C LEU A 54 33.89 -48.36 -28.52
N ALA A 55 32.81 -48.85 -27.93
CA ALA A 55 31.59 -48.06 -27.76
C ALA A 55 31.80 -46.82 -26.88
N ASP A 56 32.51 -46.96 -25.75
CA ASP A 56 32.83 -45.82 -24.88
C ASP A 56 33.71 -44.76 -25.59
N LEU A 57 34.73 -45.20 -26.34
CA LEU A 57 35.57 -44.29 -27.13
C LEU A 57 34.78 -43.53 -28.20
N THR A 58 33.88 -44.21 -28.92
CA THR A 58 33.01 -43.54 -29.90
C THR A 58 32.06 -42.53 -29.26
N GLN A 59 31.55 -42.83 -28.06
CA GLN A 59 30.67 -41.93 -27.32
C GLN A 59 31.40 -40.68 -26.78
N ARG A 60 32.66 -40.83 -26.35
CA ARG A 60 33.51 -39.70 -25.93
C ARG A 60 33.88 -38.80 -27.11
N LEU A 61 34.22 -39.38 -28.25
CA LEU A 61 34.51 -38.63 -29.48
C LEU A 61 33.28 -37.88 -30.01
N ALA A 62 32.08 -38.46 -29.88
CA ALA A 62 30.83 -37.78 -30.26
C ALA A 62 30.49 -36.55 -29.37
N ARG A 63 31.02 -36.50 -28.14
CA ARG A 63 30.87 -35.34 -27.24
C ARG A 63 31.81 -34.19 -27.59
N VAL A 64 32.98 -34.49 -28.14
CA VAL A 64 34.02 -33.53 -28.55
C VAL A 64 34.03 -33.40 -30.07
N SER A 65 32.86 -33.31 -30.71
CA SER A 65 32.81 -33.14 -32.16
C SER A 65 32.99 -31.66 -32.55
N PRO A 66 34.02 -31.31 -33.35
CA PRO A 66 34.27 -29.94 -33.79
C PRO A 66 33.08 -29.30 -34.51
N ALA A 67 32.29 -30.13 -35.21
CA ALA A 67 31.08 -29.71 -35.91
C ALA A 67 30.01 -29.14 -34.97
N ARG A 68 29.79 -29.73 -33.78
CA ARG A 68 28.83 -29.19 -32.80
C ARG A 68 29.28 -27.87 -32.23
N TRP A 69 30.59 -27.74 -31.93
CA TRP A 69 31.14 -26.48 -31.45
C TRP A 69 30.99 -25.37 -32.50
N GLN A 70 31.32 -25.66 -33.76
CA GLN A 70 31.14 -24.73 -34.87
C GLN A 70 29.67 -24.30 -35.04
N GLN A 71 28.72 -25.24 -34.98
CA GLN A 71 27.29 -24.92 -35.05
C GLN A 71 26.86 -23.99 -33.90
N THR A 72 27.37 -24.24 -32.69
CA THR A 72 27.05 -23.44 -31.51
C THR A 72 27.59 -22.01 -31.65
N GLN A 73 28.81 -21.86 -32.17
CA GLN A 73 29.40 -20.55 -32.45
C GLN A 73 28.66 -19.79 -33.55
N GLN A 74 28.27 -20.47 -34.64
CA GLN A 74 27.48 -19.86 -35.71
C GLN A 74 26.12 -19.37 -35.20
N ASN A 75 25.44 -20.17 -34.38
CA ASN A 75 24.18 -19.77 -33.77
C ASN A 75 24.35 -18.57 -32.84
N TYR A 76 25.41 -18.53 -32.04
CA TYR A 76 25.73 -17.40 -31.18
C TYR A 76 25.95 -16.12 -31.99
N LEU A 77 26.80 -16.16 -33.02
CA LEU A 77 27.08 -15.00 -33.88
C LEU A 77 25.83 -14.52 -34.62
N ALA A 78 24.99 -15.44 -35.11
CA ALA A 78 23.71 -15.09 -35.74
C ALA A 78 22.74 -14.41 -34.76
N ASN A 79 22.72 -14.84 -33.50
CA ASN A 79 21.90 -14.21 -32.46
C ASN A 79 22.40 -12.82 -32.10
N VAL A 80 23.72 -12.65 -31.92
CA VAL A 80 24.32 -11.34 -31.65
C VAL A 80 24.06 -10.39 -32.82
N ARG A 81 24.30 -10.83 -34.06
CA ARG A 81 24.05 -10.03 -35.28
C ARG A 81 22.60 -9.57 -35.40
N ARG A 82 21.64 -10.39 -34.99
CA ARG A 82 20.21 -10.02 -34.99
C ARG A 82 19.84 -9.04 -33.87
N ARG A 83 20.43 -9.17 -32.68
CA ARG A 83 20.06 -8.38 -31.49
C ARG A 83 20.73 -7.01 -31.44
N LEU A 84 21.95 -6.90 -31.97
CA LEU A 84 22.73 -5.67 -31.92
C LEU A 84 22.03 -4.45 -32.57
N PRO A 85 21.47 -4.53 -33.80
CA PRO A 85 20.79 -3.39 -34.40
C PRO A 85 19.53 -2.99 -33.65
N THR A 86 18.77 -3.95 -33.11
CA THR A 86 17.56 -3.64 -32.33
C THR A 86 17.89 -2.97 -31.01
N ALA A 87 18.92 -3.45 -30.30
CA ALA A 87 19.37 -2.83 -29.06
C ALA A 87 19.89 -1.41 -29.33
N TYR A 88 20.73 -1.24 -30.35
CA TYR A 88 21.27 0.07 -30.73
C TYR A 88 20.17 1.06 -31.13
N ALA A 89 19.19 0.62 -31.92
CA ALA A 89 18.05 1.46 -32.30
C ALA A 89 17.24 1.87 -31.07
N GLN A 90 16.99 0.96 -30.12
CA GLN A 90 16.30 1.27 -28.88
C GLN A 90 17.05 2.32 -28.04
N THR A 91 18.37 2.16 -27.86
CA THR A 91 19.19 3.13 -27.12
C THR A 91 19.19 4.49 -27.81
N LEU A 92 19.31 4.52 -29.14
CA LEU A 92 19.27 5.75 -29.92
C LEU A 92 17.91 6.45 -29.85
N HIS A 93 16.81 5.71 -29.87
CA HIS A 93 15.47 6.25 -29.65
C HIS A 93 15.29 6.84 -28.24
N GLN A 94 15.83 6.19 -27.21
CA GLN A 94 15.80 6.70 -25.84
C GLN A 94 16.55 8.03 -25.72
N HIS A 95 17.78 8.11 -26.26
CA HIS A 95 18.55 9.35 -26.25
C HIS A 95 17.87 10.48 -27.04
N ARG A 96 17.25 10.18 -28.20
CA ARG A 96 16.49 11.18 -28.95
C ARG A 96 15.30 11.73 -28.18
N ARG A 97 14.58 10.88 -27.44
CA ARG A 97 13.47 11.31 -26.58
C ARG A 97 13.98 12.19 -25.44
N GLN A 98 15.02 11.77 -24.73
CA GLN A 98 15.64 12.56 -23.66
C GLN A 98 16.08 13.95 -24.16
N LEU A 99 16.70 14.03 -25.34
CA LEU A 99 17.08 15.31 -25.94
C LEU A 99 15.86 16.15 -26.34
N ALA A 100 14.79 15.55 -26.85
CA ALA A 100 13.56 16.25 -27.18
C ALA A 100 12.87 16.80 -25.92
N ASP A 101 12.83 16.02 -24.84
CA ASP A 101 12.25 16.42 -23.55
C ASP A 101 13.07 17.54 -22.92
N LEU A 102 14.40 17.43 -22.93
CA LEU A 102 15.29 18.50 -22.47
C LEU A 102 15.10 19.76 -23.30
N LYS A 103 15.05 19.64 -24.64
CA LYS A 103 14.78 20.78 -25.53
C LYS A 103 13.42 21.42 -25.23
N HIS A 104 12.38 20.63 -24.96
CA HIS A 104 11.06 21.13 -24.61
C HIS A 104 11.09 21.89 -23.28
N ASN A 105 11.66 21.28 -22.24
CA ASN A 105 11.75 21.86 -20.89
C ASN A 105 12.67 23.09 -20.80
N LEU A 106 13.64 23.21 -21.71
CA LEU A 106 14.54 24.35 -21.81
C LEU A 106 13.92 25.55 -22.54
N HIS A 107 12.67 25.51 -23.00
CA HIS A 107 12.04 26.70 -23.57
C HIS A 107 11.83 27.75 -22.47
N PRO A 108 12.60 28.86 -22.50
CA PRO A 108 12.51 29.89 -21.46
C PRO A 108 11.11 30.50 -21.40
N ASP A 109 10.40 30.52 -22.53
CA ASP A 109 9.03 31.03 -22.63
C ASP A 109 8.05 30.26 -21.74
N GLN A 110 8.14 28.92 -21.69
CA GLN A 110 7.28 28.11 -20.82
C GLN A 110 7.59 28.34 -19.33
N ALA A 111 8.86 28.56 -19.00
CA ALA A 111 9.26 28.89 -17.63
C ALA A 111 8.75 30.28 -17.22
N CYS A 112 8.83 31.27 -18.11
CA CYS A 112 8.28 32.61 -17.92
C CYS A 112 6.76 32.57 -17.76
N ASP A 113 6.04 31.86 -18.63
CA ASP A 113 4.57 31.71 -18.55
C ASP A 113 4.15 31.06 -17.23
N ARG A 114 4.87 30.01 -16.81
CA ARG A 114 4.62 29.33 -15.53
C ARG A 114 4.88 30.26 -14.34
N LEU A 115 5.92 31.08 -14.40
CA LEU A 115 6.24 32.05 -13.35
C LEU A 115 5.14 33.13 -13.26
N ILE A 116 4.68 33.66 -14.40
CA ILE A 116 3.58 34.62 -14.47
C ILE A 116 2.29 34.02 -13.88
N ALA A 117 1.94 32.78 -14.26
CA ALA A 117 0.77 32.10 -13.72
C ALA A 117 0.85 31.91 -12.20
N LEU A 118 2.03 31.53 -11.67
CA LEU A 118 2.25 31.41 -10.23
C LEU A 118 2.15 32.77 -9.51
N GLN A 119 2.68 33.85 -10.10
CA GLN A 119 2.53 35.19 -9.56
C GLN A 119 1.07 35.63 -9.50
N GLN A 120 0.29 35.39 -10.55
CA GLN A 120 -1.14 35.70 -10.58
C GLN A 120 -1.90 34.91 -9.51
N ALA A 121 -1.62 33.61 -9.37
CA ALA A 121 -2.22 32.78 -8.31
C ALA A 121 -1.87 33.28 -6.91
N LEU A 122 -0.63 33.71 -6.67
CA LEU A 122 -0.21 34.32 -5.40
C LEU A 122 -0.92 35.66 -5.14
N MET A 123 -1.11 36.49 -6.16
CA MET A 123 -1.86 37.74 -6.01
C MET A 123 -3.33 37.47 -5.65
N HIS A 124 -3.98 36.54 -6.34
CA HIS A 124 -5.38 36.18 -6.05
C HIS A 124 -5.56 35.59 -4.65
N THR A 125 -4.68 34.66 -4.24
CA THR A 125 -4.73 34.08 -2.89
C THR A 125 -4.50 35.13 -1.82
N ARG A 126 -3.55 36.06 -2.01
CA ARG A 126 -3.33 37.19 -1.12
C ARG A 126 -4.55 38.11 -1.00
N GLN A 127 -5.19 38.44 -2.12
CA GLN A 127 -6.40 39.27 -2.12
C GLN A 127 -7.57 38.58 -1.40
N ASN A 128 -7.77 37.29 -1.64
CA ASN A 128 -8.82 36.51 -0.99
C ASN A 128 -8.59 36.40 0.51
N LEU A 129 -7.35 36.14 0.95
CA LEU A 129 -6.99 36.14 2.36
C LEU A 129 -7.25 37.50 3.00
N HIS A 130 -6.85 38.60 2.35
CA HIS A 130 -7.09 39.94 2.88
C HIS A 130 -8.59 40.22 3.07
N ARG A 131 -9.42 39.89 2.08
CA ARG A 131 -10.88 40.03 2.18
C ARG A 131 -11.48 39.18 3.30
N ALA A 132 -11.07 37.92 3.41
CA ALA A 132 -11.54 37.02 4.46
C ALA A 132 -11.18 37.54 5.86
N LEU A 133 -9.98 38.10 6.02
CA LEU A 133 -9.51 38.66 7.28
C LEU A 133 -10.32 39.91 7.67
N LEU A 134 -10.59 40.81 6.71
CA LEU A 134 -11.45 41.98 6.92
C LEU A 134 -12.87 41.57 7.32
N GLN A 135 -13.45 40.60 6.62
CA GLN A 135 -14.79 40.09 6.94
C GLN A 135 -14.84 39.47 8.34
N GLN A 136 -13.83 38.67 8.71
CA GLN A 136 -13.74 38.08 10.04
C GLN A 136 -13.62 39.16 11.13
N GLN A 137 -12.86 40.22 10.88
CA GLN A 137 -12.73 41.34 11.80
C GLN A 137 -14.07 42.07 12.00
N GLN A 138 -14.81 42.31 10.91
CA GLN A 138 -16.13 42.93 10.96
C GLN A 138 -17.13 42.11 11.76
N ILE A 139 -17.17 40.79 11.54
CA ILE A 139 -18.04 39.86 12.28
C ILE A 139 -17.71 39.91 13.78
N LYS A 140 -16.42 39.80 14.14
CA LYS A 140 -15.99 39.89 15.55
C LYS A 140 -16.35 41.24 16.18
N HIS A 141 -16.16 42.34 15.46
CA HIS A 141 -16.52 43.67 15.94
C HIS A 141 -18.03 43.78 16.17
N HIS A 142 -18.85 43.26 15.26
CA HIS A 142 -20.30 43.23 15.42
C HIS A 142 -20.74 42.40 16.63
N HIS A 143 -20.13 41.23 16.85
CA HIS A 143 -20.38 40.41 18.04
C HIS A 143 -19.99 41.11 19.34
N LEU A 144 -18.85 41.82 19.36
CA LEU A 144 -18.46 42.60 20.53
C LEU A 144 -19.43 43.74 20.80
N LYS A 145 -19.85 44.47 19.76
CA LYS A 145 -20.80 45.57 19.89
C LYS A 145 -22.17 45.08 20.38
N THR A 146 -22.65 43.94 19.87
CA THR A 146 -23.91 43.34 20.34
C THR A 146 -23.80 42.87 21.78
N ALA A 147 -22.72 42.18 22.16
CA ALA A 147 -22.47 41.79 23.55
C ALA A 147 -22.39 43.01 24.48
N GLN A 148 -21.72 44.07 24.07
CA GLN A 148 -21.66 45.34 24.81
C GLN A 148 -23.05 45.94 24.99
N ASN A 149 -23.88 45.99 23.94
CA ASN A 149 -25.24 46.50 24.04
C ASN A 149 -26.11 45.67 24.98
N VAL A 150 -25.97 44.34 24.97
CA VAL A 150 -26.66 43.43 25.89
C VAL A 150 -26.23 43.69 27.34
N LEU A 151 -24.92 43.78 27.58
CA LEU A 151 -24.38 44.10 28.91
C LEU A 151 -24.87 45.47 29.40
N GLN A 152 -24.89 46.48 28.54
CA GLN A 152 -25.45 47.79 28.87
C GLN A 152 -26.95 47.71 29.17
N ALA A 153 -27.72 46.95 28.40
CA ALA A 153 -29.16 46.79 28.62
C ALA A 153 -29.49 46.06 29.93
N LEU A 154 -28.59 45.18 30.38
CA LEU A 154 -28.70 44.45 31.65
C LEU A 154 -28.08 45.19 32.84
N SER A 155 -27.40 46.31 32.62
CA SER A 155 -26.80 47.07 33.72
C SER A 155 -27.91 47.62 34.65
N PRO A 156 -27.77 47.46 35.99
CA PRO A 156 -28.80 47.88 36.94
C PRO A 156 -29.21 49.35 36.77
N GLN A 157 -28.25 50.22 36.47
CA GLN A 157 -28.49 51.64 36.27
C GLN A 157 -29.38 51.93 35.06
N ARG A 158 -29.16 51.26 33.91
CA ARG A 158 -30.04 51.38 32.74
C ARG A 158 -31.43 50.79 32.97
N VAL A 159 -31.54 49.78 33.81
CA VAL A 159 -32.84 49.21 34.20
C VAL A 159 -33.63 50.23 35.03
N LEU A 160 -32.97 50.91 35.98
CA LEU A 160 -33.57 52.00 36.77
C LEU A 160 -33.98 53.19 35.88
N GLU A 161 -33.13 53.60 34.93
CA GLU A 161 -33.44 54.68 33.96
C GLU A 161 -34.65 54.38 33.07
N ARG A 162 -34.98 53.10 32.85
CA ARG A 162 -36.16 52.67 32.08
C ARG A 162 -37.47 52.72 32.86
N GLY A 163 -37.46 53.27 34.08
CA GLY A 163 -38.64 53.43 34.92
C GLY A 163 -38.97 52.22 35.79
N TYR A 164 -38.05 51.25 35.89
CA TYR A 164 -38.16 50.19 36.88
C TYR A 164 -37.54 50.64 38.20
N SER A 165 -37.99 50.06 39.30
CA SER A 165 -37.45 50.34 40.63
C SER A 165 -37.02 49.05 41.32
N VAL A 166 -35.96 49.13 42.11
CA VAL A 166 -35.42 48.00 42.88
C VAL A 166 -35.80 48.19 44.34
N VAL A 167 -36.48 47.21 44.91
CA VAL A 167 -36.88 47.24 46.33
C VAL A 167 -35.91 46.39 47.14
N GLU A 168 -35.21 47.02 48.08
CA GLU A 168 -34.35 46.36 49.05
C GLU A 168 -35.04 46.32 50.42
N GLY A 169 -35.01 45.13 51.04
CA GLY A 169 -35.37 44.93 52.44
C GLY A 169 -34.14 44.57 53.28
N ALA A 170 -34.36 44.29 54.57
CA ALA A 170 -33.29 43.99 55.52
C ALA A 170 -32.41 42.77 55.15
N GLN A 171 -32.94 41.85 54.32
CA GLN A 171 -32.25 40.63 53.90
C GLN A 171 -31.67 40.71 52.47
N GLY A 172 -31.84 41.85 51.77
CA GLY A 172 -31.36 42.06 50.40
C GLY A 172 -32.46 42.48 49.41
N VAL A 173 -32.13 42.42 48.11
CA VAL A 173 -33.04 42.80 47.02
C VAL A 173 -34.20 41.82 46.92
N LEU A 174 -35.43 42.33 46.99
CA LEU A 174 -36.64 41.54 46.84
C LEU A 174 -36.94 41.33 45.35
N THR A 175 -36.83 40.09 44.88
CA THR A 175 -37.01 39.75 43.45
C THR A 175 -38.41 39.24 43.12
N LYS A 176 -39.15 38.71 44.10
CA LYS A 176 -40.50 38.15 43.91
C LYS A 176 -41.48 38.73 44.93
N SER A 177 -42.72 38.94 44.50
CA SER A 177 -43.80 39.44 45.36
C SER A 177 -44.08 38.53 46.58
N ARG A 178 -43.87 37.22 46.43
CA ARG A 178 -44.04 36.23 47.50
C ARG A 178 -43.09 36.44 48.69
N ASP A 179 -41.88 36.96 48.42
CA ASP A 179 -40.85 37.16 49.44
C ASP A 179 -41.22 38.38 50.29
N LEU A 180 -41.82 39.40 49.66
CA LEU A 180 -42.35 40.58 50.33
C LEU A 180 -43.56 40.26 51.21
N THR A 181 -44.49 39.41 50.75
CA THR A 181 -45.63 38.99 51.58
C THR A 181 -45.23 38.07 52.73
N ALA A 182 -44.25 37.19 52.55
CA ALA A 182 -43.69 36.37 53.61
C ALA A 182 -42.99 37.23 54.69
N ALA A 183 -42.17 38.21 54.28
CA ALA A 183 -41.50 39.14 55.20
C ALA A 183 -42.50 40.00 55.99
N LEU A 184 -43.57 40.47 55.35
CA LEU A 184 -44.65 41.22 56.01
C LEU A 184 -45.51 40.36 56.95
N ALA A 185 -45.62 39.05 56.72
CA ALA A 185 -46.37 38.14 57.59
C ALA A 185 -45.61 37.79 58.87
N GLN A 186 -44.28 37.87 58.85
CA GLN A 186 -43.41 37.54 60.00
C GLN A 186 -43.09 38.74 60.89
N SER A 187 -43.26 39.97 60.41
CA SER A 187 -42.92 41.19 61.15
C SER A 187 -44.15 41.83 61.81
N PRO A 188 -44.20 41.99 63.15
CA PRO A 188 -45.27 42.70 63.84
C PRO A 188 -45.16 44.24 63.72
N THR A 189 -44.03 44.77 63.25
CA THR A 189 -43.78 46.20 63.00
C THR A 189 -43.72 46.51 61.51
N PRO A 190 -44.01 47.77 61.09
CA PRO A 190 -43.86 48.20 59.70
C PRO A 190 -42.46 47.88 59.18
N LEU A 191 -42.37 47.17 58.07
CA LEU A 191 -41.09 46.73 57.54
C LEU A 191 -40.44 47.90 56.78
N PRO A 192 -39.25 48.39 57.17
CA PRO A 192 -38.56 49.41 56.41
C PRO A 192 -38.04 48.80 55.11
N LEU A 193 -38.44 49.39 53.99
CA LEU A 193 -37.99 49.04 52.65
C LEU A 193 -37.34 50.28 52.02
N THR A 194 -36.27 50.06 51.26
CA THR A 194 -35.64 51.11 50.47
C THR A 194 -35.93 50.84 48.99
N ILE A 195 -36.61 51.77 48.33
CA ILE A 195 -36.79 51.72 46.88
C ILE A 195 -35.70 52.56 46.23
N HIS A 196 -34.97 51.95 45.32
CA HIS A 196 -33.97 52.61 44.48
C HIS A 196 -34.60 52.96 43.14
N PHE A 197 -34.53 54.24 42.79
CA PHE A 197 -34.88 54.80 41.48
C PHE A 197 -33.61 55.29 40.78
N SER A 198 -33.73 55.76 39.55
CA SER A 198 -32.59 56.29 38.78
C SER A 198 -32.04 57.60 39.34
N ASP A 199 -32.89 58.38 40.02
CA ASP A 199 -32.65 59.72 40.53
C ASP A 199 -32.37 59.76 42.04
N GLY A 200 -32.62 58.66 42.77
CA GLY A 200 -32.37 58.61 44.20
C GLY A 200 -32.92 57.37 44.90
N LYS A 201 -32.83 57.37 46.24
CA LYS A 201 -33.33 56.31 47.11
C LYS A 201 -34.43 56.86 48.00
N ILE A 202 -35.54 56.13 48.10
CA ILE A 202 -36.68 56.50 48.94
C ILE A 202 -36.92 55.40 49.97
N GLY A 203 -36.90 55.78 51.25
CA GLY A 203 -37.28 54.90 52.35
C GLY A 203 -38.79 54.88 52.53
N ILE A 204 -39.39 53.70 52.54
CA ILE A 204 -40.82 53.49 52.78
C ILE A 204 -41.03 52.45 53.88
N HIS A 205 -42.17 52.53 54.55
CA HIS A 205 -42.56 51.55 55.57
C HIS A 205 -43.75 50.76 55.03
N ALA A 206 -43.56 49.48 54.76
CA ALA A 206 -44.62 48.61 54.26
C ALA A 206 -45.44 48.04 55.43
N ILE A 207 -46.77 48.09 55.29
CA ILE A 207 -47.73 47.64 56.30
C ILE A 207 -48.69 46.67 55.61
N LYS A 208 -48.97 45.53 56.24
CA LYS A 208 -49.95 44.57 55.75
C LYS A 208 -51.36 45.15 55.91
N LYS A 209 -52.02 45.48 54.80
CA LYS A 209 -53.47 45.76 54.82
C LYS A 209 -54.21 44.43 54.98
N GLY A 210 -55.05 44.35 56.02
CA GLY A 210 -55.93 43.22 56.30
C GLY A 210 -56.97 43.00 55.20
#